data_AF-A0A1B6NSU2-F1
#
_entry.id   AF-A0A1B6NSU2-F1
#
_cell.length_a   1.000
_cell.length_b   1.000
_cell.length_c   1.000
_cell.angle_alpha   90.00
_cell.angle_beta   90.00
_cell.angle_gamma   90.00
#
_symmetry.space_group_name_H-M   'P 1'
#
loop_
_entity.id
_entity.type
_entity.pdbx_description
1 polymer ?
#
loop_
_entity_poly.entity_id
_entity_poly.type
_entity_poly.pdbx_seq_one_letter_code
_entity_poly.pdbx_strand_id
1 'polypeptide(L)'
;MLGQAEHGYNSPAVLVTNSRKLAEHTLSEIDRLLKILPTASTASVSWEDYGEVIVCDTYDEMLEVADDIASEHVQVMTDRDDWFLENMTCYGALFLGPRTNVSNGDKVIGTNHTL
;
A
#
# COMPACT_ATOMS: atom_id res chain seq x y z
N MET A 1 -0.66 1.82 -4.61
CA MET A 1 -0.39 3.18 -4.10
C MET A 1 -1.11 4.23 -4.94
N LEU A 2 -0.63 4.63 -6.13
CA LEU A 2 -1.31 5.69 -6.91
C LEU A 2 -2.73 5.35 -7.39
N GLY A 3 -3.05 4.06 -7.59
CA GLY A 3 -4.43 3.62 -7.83
C GLY A 3 -5.39 3.87 -6.65
N GLN A 4 -4.87 3.90 -5.41
CA GLN A 4 -5.64 4.31 -4.23
C GLN A 4 -5.71 5.83 -4.14
N ALA A 5 -4.60 6.53 -4.43
CA ALA A 5 -4.55 7.99 -4.38
C ALA A 5 -5.47 8.67 -5.42
N GLU A 6 -5.74 8.04 -6.55
CA GLU A 6 -6.68 8.57 -7.54
C GLU A 6 -8.16 8.33 -7.20
N HIS A 7 -8.44 7.46 -6.22
CA HIS A 7 -9.80 7.14 -5.79
C HIS A 7 -10.48 8.31 -5.04
N GLY A 8 -9.70 9.15 -4.36
CA GLY A 8 -10.16 10.34 -3.67
C GLY A 8 -8.99 11.20 -3.14
N TYR A 9 -9.21 12.51 -3.00
CA TYR A 9 -8.18 13.44 -2.52
C TYR A 9 -7.76 13.19 -1.06
N ASN A 10 -8.58 12.47 -0.29
CA ASN A 10 -8.35 12.10 1.10
C ASN A 10 -7.97 10.62 1.28
N SER A 11 -7.63 9.92 0.20
CA SER A 11 -7.25 8.51 0.25
C SER A 11 -5.81 8.37 0.72
N PRO A 12 -5.53 7.72 1.87
CA PRO A 12 -4.17 7.46 2.31
C PRO A 12 -3.49 6.41 1.43
N ALA A 13 -2.17 6.56 1.24
CA ALA A 13 -1.36 5.60 0.49
C ALA A 13 0.00 5.43 1.17
N VAL A 14 0.18 4.32 1.89
CA VAL A 14 1.37 4.04 2.69
C VAL A 14 2.17 2.87 2.08
N LEU A 15 3.49 3.05 1.95
CA LEU A 15 4.44 1.96 1.74
C LEU A 15 5.20 1.70 3.04
N VAL A 16 5.15 0.47 3.53
CA VAL A 16 6.02 -0.01 4.61
C VAL A 16 7.04 -0.98 4.00
N THR A 17 8.33 -0.76 4.24
CA THR A 17 9.39 -1.61 3.67
C THR A 17 10.64 -1.64 4.54
N ASN A 18 11.37 -2.75 4.57
CA ASN A 18 12.70 -2.83 5.17
C ASN A 18 13.85 -2.56 4.18
N SER A 19 13.53 -2.05 2.98
CA SER A 19 14.49 -1.78 1.92
C SER A 19 14.52 -0.31 1.57
N ARG A 20 15.55 0.41 2.04
CA ARG A 20 15.80 1.81 1.67
C ARG A 20 15.86 2.01 0.15
N LYS A 21 16.49 1.07 -0.57
CA LYS A 21 16.56 1.12 -2.03
C LYS A 21 15.16 1.06 -2.66
N LEU A 22 14.28 0.19 -2.16
CA LEU A 22 12.91 0.09 -2.67
C LEU A 22 12.11 1.37 -2.36
N ALA A 23 12.26 1.93 -1.16
CA ALA A 23 11.63 3.19 -0.78
C ALA A 23 12.02 4.33 -1.72
N GLU A 24 13.33 4.55 -1.93
CA GLU A 24 13.84 5.62 -2.81
C GLU A 24 13.41 5.43 -4.27
N HIS A 25 13.48 4.20 -4.78
CA HIS A 25 12.99 3.89 -6.12
C HIS A 25 11.48 4.12 -6.26
N THR A 26 10.71 3.81 -5.22
CA THR A 26 9.25 4.02 -5.24
C THR A 26 8.90 5.49 -5.27
N LEU A 27 9.58 6.33 -4.49
CA LEU A 27 9.41 7.79 -4.54
C LEU A 27 9.71 8.34 -5.94
N SER A 28 10.82 7.90 -6.56
CA SER A 28 11.16 8.31 -7.93
C SER A 28 10.09 7.88 -8.94
N GLU A 29 9.51 6.69 -8.81
CA GLU A 29 8.45 6.23 -9.70
C GLU A 29 7.14 6.99 -9.48
N ILE A 30 6.82 7.38 -8.24
CA ILE A 30 5.67 8.22 -7.95
C ILE A 30 5.80 9.57 -8.63
N ASP A 31 6.94 10.24 -8.49
CA ASP A 31 7.23 11.52 -9.16
C ASP A 31 7.13 11.42 -10.69
N ARG A 32 7.54 10.27 -11.25
CA ARG A 32 7.46 10.01 -12.68
C ARG A 32 6.02 9.78 -13.13
N LEU A 33 5.24 9.01 -12.37
CA LEU A 33 3.87 8.64 -12.70
C LEU A 33 2.90 9.81 -12.55
N LEU A 34 3.06 10.66 -11.53
CA LEU A 34 2.24 11.86 -11.33
C LEU A 34 2.36 12.86 -12.50
N LYS A 35 3.42 12.78 -13.32
CA LYS A 35 3.57 13.61 -14.53
C LYS A 35 2.76 13.11 -15.73
N ILE A 36 2.33 11.84 -15.72
CA ILE A 36 1.69 11.20 -16.88
C ILE A 36 0.29 10.67 -16.60
N LEU A 37 -0.11 10.56 -15.33
CA LEU A 37 -1.44 10.09 -14.96
C LEU A 37 -2.52 11.10 -15.38
N PRO A 38 -3.59 10.68 -16.09
CA PRO A 38 -4.73 11.54 -16.38
C PRO A 38 -5.40 12.10 -15.12
N THR A 39 -5.31 11.37 -14.00
CA THR A 39 -5.88 11.67 -12.67
C THR A 39 -4.90 12.40 -11.74
N ALA A 40 -3.76 12.87 -12.27
CA ALA A 40 -2.68 13.47 -11.47
C ALA A 40 -3.12 14.60 -10.55
N SER A 41 -4.10 15.42 -10.93
CA SER A 41 -4.60 16.51 -10.07
C SER A 41 -5.19 16.01 -8.76
N THR A 42 -5.87 14.86 -8.77
CA THR A 42 -6.42 14.24 -7.55
C THR A 42 -5.35 13.45 -6.82
N ALA A 43 -4.61 12.61 -7.55
CA ALA A 43 -3.60 11.73 -6.97
C ALA A 43 -2.44 12.50 -6.31
N SER A 44 -2.07 13.67 -6.83
CA SER A 44 -1.00 14.50 -6.24
C SER A 44 -1.42 15.07 -4.90
N VAL A 45 -2.66 15.53 -4.75
CA VAL A 45 -3.18 16.06 -3.48
C VAL A 45 -3.22 14.97 -2.42
N SER A 46 -3.79 13.81 -2.76
CA SER A 46 -3.81 12.65 -1.86
C SER A 46 -2.40 12.20 -1.46
N TRP A 47 -1.46 12.18 -2.40
CA TRP A 47 -0.07 11.81 -2.12
C TRP A 47 0.67 12.85 -1.26
N GLU A 48 0.45 14.14 -1.50
CA GLU A 48 1.09 15.22 -0.73
C GLU A 48 0.59 15.25 0.71
N ASP A 49 -0.72 15.07 0.92
CA ASP A 49 -1.34 15.20 2.24
C ASP A 49 -1.29 13.91 3.06
N TYR A 50 -1.32 12.74 2.41
CA TYR A 50 -1.51 11.43 3.06
C TYR A 50 -0.59 10.31 2.53
N GLY A 51 0.34 10.64 1.65
CA GLY A 51 1.32 9.69 1.12
C GLY A 51 2.48 9.48 2.07
N GLU A 52 2.76 8.24 2.44
CA GLU A 52 3.84 7.92 3.38
C GLU A 52 4.71 6.76 2.88
N VAL A 53 6.01 6.85 3.17
CA VAL A 53 6.97 5.75 2.98
C VAL A 53 7.73 5.55 4.28
N ILE A 54 7.49 4.42 4.93
CA ILE A 54 8.08 4.04 6.21
C ILE A 54 9.13 2.97 5.95
N VAL A 55 10.37 3.27 6.37
CA VAL A 55 11.50 2.34 6.25
C VAL A 55 11.80 1.74 7.61
N CYS A 56 11.65 0.43 7.71
CA CYS A 56 11.93 -0.37 8.91
C CYS A 56 13.29 -1.09 8.77
N ASP A 57 13.82 -1.59 9.88
CA ASP A 57 15.04 -2.40 9.92
C ASP A 57 14.74 -3.90 9.73
N THR A 58 13.59 -4.38 10.19
CA THR A 58 13.24 -5.82 10.19
C THR A 58 11.81 -6.09 9.69
N TYR A 59 11.50 -7.36 9.42
CA TYR A 59 10.13 -7.78 9.11
C TYR A 59 9.20 -7.67 10.32
N ASP A 60 9.70 -7.90 11.54
CA ASP A 60 8.94 -7.72 12.78
C ASP A 60 8.52 -6.25 12.96
N GLU A 61 9.43 -5.30 12.72
CA GLU A 61 9.09 -3.87 12.77
C GLU A 61 8.11 -3.48 11.65
N MET A 62 8.25 -4.04 10.44
CA MET A 62 7.25 -3.83 9.38
C MET A 62 5.86 -4.33 9.79
N LEU A 63 5.79 -5.46 10.50
CA LEU A 63 4.55 -6.04 11.01
C LEU A 63 3.93 -5.13 12.07
N GLU A 64 4.72 -4.69 13.06
CA GLU A 64 4.27 -3.78 14.12
C GLU A 64 3.72 -2.47 13.53
N VAL A 65 4.45 -1.85 12.60
CA VAL A 65 3.98 -0.64 11.90
C VAL A 65 2.70 -0.90 11.12
N ALA A 66 2.58 -2.02 10.42
CA ALA A 66 1.38 -2.35 9.66
C ALA A 66 0.15 -2.55 10.56
N ASP A 67 0.32 -3.25 11.68
CA ASP A 67 -0.74 -3.46 12.68
C ASP A 67 -1.13 -2.15 13.38
N ASP A 68 -0.18 -1.26 13.67
CA ASP A 68 -0.44 0.06 14.27
C ASP A 68 -1.24 0.97 13.33
N ILE A 69 -0.99 0.90 12.01
CA ILE A 69 -1.74 1.67 11.02
C ILE A 69 -3.16 1.12 10.86
N ALA A 70 -3.38 -0.18 11.06
CA ALA A 70 -4.69 -0.84 10.99
C ALA A 70 -5.43 -0.57 9.67
N SER A 71 -4.74 -0.72 8.53
CA SER A 71 -5.26 -0.32 7.21
C SER A 71 -6.48 -1.14 6.77
N GLU A 72 -7.42 -0.48 6.09
CA GLU A 72 -8.56 -1.13 5.42
C GLU A 72 -8.09 -2.21 4.43
N HIS A 73 -7.10 -1.88 3.59
CA HIS A 73 -6.53 -2.79 2.60
C HIS A 73 -5.02 -2.88 2.78
N VAL A 74 -4.50 -4.09 3.00
CA VAL A 74 -3.06 -4.37 3.10
C VAL A 74 -2.64 -5.30 1.97
N GLN A 75 -1.66 -4.88 1.17
CA GLN A 75 -1.04 -5.73 0.17
C GLN A 75 0.38 -6.12 0.59
N VAL A 76 0.61 -7.40 0.85
CA VAL A 76 1.92 -7.96 1.20
C VAL A 76 2.60 -8.40 -0.08
N MET A 77 3.77 -7.82 -0.37
CA MET A 77 4.61 -8.16 -1.52
C MET A 77 6.01 -8.53 -1.04
N THR A 78 6.12 -9.68 -0.38
CA THR A 78 7.38 -10.15 0.22
C THR A 78 7.69 -11.58 -0.22
N ASP A 79 8.80 -12.13 0.25
CA ASP A 79 9.14 -13.56 0.14
C ASP A 79 8.58 -14.39 1.32
N ARG A 80 7.73 -13.78 2.18
CA ARG A 80 7.25 -14.32 3.46
C ARG A 80 5.74 -14.15 3.63
N ASP A 81 4.98 -14.36 2.55
CA ASP A 81 3.53 -14.15 2.52
C ASP A 81 2.79 -14.90 3.66
N ASP A 82 3.09 -16.19 3.85
CA ASP A 82 2.48 -17.01 4.91
C ASP A 82 2.82 -16.49 6.33
N TRP A 83 4.02 -15.95 6.53
CA TRP A 83 4.43 -15.39 7.83
C TRP A 83 3.61 -14.15 8.17
N PHE A 84 3.38 -13.25 7.21
CA PHE A 84 2.51 -12.09 7.44
C PHE A 84 1.06 -12.50 7.66
N LEU A 85 0.57 -13.53 6.96
CA LEU A 85 -0.77 -14.08 7.18
C LEU A 85 -0.94 -14.62 8.61
N GLU A 86 0.08 -15.29 9.15
CA GLU A 86 0.04 -15.90 10.48
C GLU A 86 0.21 -14.88 11.63
N ASN A 87 0.89 -13.76 11.37
CA ASN A 87 1.31 -12.84 12.44
C ASN A 87 0.60 -11.47 12.41
N MET A 88 0.04 -11.03 11.28
CA MET A 88 -0.65 -9.73 11.21
C MET A 88 -2.04 -9.82 11.83
N THR A 89 -2.40 -8.84 12.65
CA THR A 89 -3.61 -8.89 13.48
C THR A 89 -4.60 -7.76 13.22
N CYS A 90 -4.18 -6.65 12.59
CA CYS A 90 -5.02 -5.48 12.38
C CYS A 90 -5.08 -5.05 10.90
N TYR A 91 -6.09 -5.53 10.18
CA TYR A 91 -6.39 -5.12 8.80
C TYR A 91 -7.85 -5.39 8.43
N GLY A 92 -8.39 -4.67 7.45
CA GLY A 92 -9.70 -4.99 6.86
C GLY A 92 -9.64 -6.18 5.89
N ALA A 93 -8.76 -6.10 4.89
CA ALA A 93 -8.49 -7.16 3.92
C ALA A 93 -6.99 -7.27 3.61
N LEU A 94 -6.50 -8.51 3.56
CA LEU A 94 -5.10 -8.85 3.31
C LEU A 94 -4.95 -9.52 1.93
N PHE A 95 -4.11 -8.93 1.08
CA PHE A 95 -3.78 -9.44 -0.25
C PHE A 95 -2.33 -9.92 -0.27
N LEU A 96 -2.13 -11.21 -0.51
CA LEU A 96 -0.80 -11.84 -0.42
C LEU A 96 -0.19 -12.08 -1.81
N GLY A 97 1.04 -11.62 -1.98
CA GLY A 97 1.88 -11.88 -3.14
C GLY A 97 1.71 -10.92 -4.32
N PRO A 98 2.66 -10.95 -5.27
CA PRO A 98 2.76 -9.97 -6.36
C PRO A 98 1.67 -10.08 -7.44
N ARG A 99 0.86 -11.15 -7.42
CA ARG A 99 -0.23 -11.39 -8.39
C ARG A 99 -1.62 -11.05 -7.84
N THR A 100 -1.67 -10.46 -6.65
CA THR A 100 -2.90 -10.22 -5.89
C THR A 100 -3.01 -8.72 -5.63
N ASN A 101 -3.27 -7.95 -6.69
CA ASN A 101 -3.41 -6.50 -6.57
C ASN A 101 -4.79 -6.11 -6.03
N VAL A 102 -4.86 -4.99 -5.30
CA VAL A 102 -6.10 -4.44 -4.74
C VAL A 102 -7.17 -4.23 -5.82
N SER A 103 -6.77 -3.86 -7.04
CA SER A 103 -7.70 -3.71 -8.17
C SER A 103 -8.42 -5.01 -8.56
N ASN A 104 -7.86 -6.19 -8.27
CA ASN A 104 -8.58 -7.46 -8.40
C ASN A 104 -9.57 -7.67 -7.25
N GLY A 105 -9.20 -7.26 -6.03
CA GLY A 105 -10.05 -7.16 -4.83
C GLY A 105 -11.34 -6.38 -5.08
N ASP A 106 -11.20 -5.17 -5.58
CA ASP A 106 -12.31 -4.23 -5.80
C ASP A 106 -13.30 -4.65 -6.89
N LYS A 107 -12.93 -5.61 -7.74
CA LYS A 107 -13.68 -5.90 -8.98
C LYS A 107 -14.15 -7.35 -9.15
N VAL A 108 -13.36 -8.37 -8.79
CA VAL A 108 -13.60 -9.73 -9.34
C VAL A 108 -13.36 -10.93 -8.42
N ILE A 109 -12.85 -10.77 -7.19
CA ILE A 109 -12.48 -11.93 -6.35
C ILE A 109 -13.42 -12.23 -5.17
N GLY A 110 -14.52 -11.50 -5.01
CA GLY A 110 -15.63 -11.86 -4.13
C GLY A 110 -15.51 -11.48 -2.65
N THR A 111 -14.46 -10.75 -2.25
CA THR A 111 -14.39 -10.07 -0.94
C THR A 111 -15.31 -8.85 -0.92
N ASN A 112 -15.92 -8.55 0.24
CA ASN A 112 -16.77 -7.37 0.35
C ASN A 112 -15.89 -6.11 0.34
N HIS A 113 -16.17 -5.13 -0.52
CA HIS A 113 -15.42 -3.87 -0.61
C HIS A 113 -15.96 -2.76 0.29
N THR A 114 -16.90 -3.10 1.20
CA THR A 114 -17.33 -2.20 2.27
C THR A 114 -16.54 -2.61 3.51
N LEU A 115 -15.43 -1.93 3.78
CA LEU A 115 -14.53 -2.19 4.90
C LEU A 115 -14.32 -0.94 5.75
#